data_AF-A0A349W555-F1
#
_entry.id   AF-A0A349W555-F1
#
_cell.length_a   1.000
_cell.length_b   1.000
_cell.length_c   1.000
_cell.angle_alpha   90.00
_cell.angle_beta   90.00
_cell.angle_gamma   90.00
#
_symmetry.space_group_name_H-M   'P 1'
#
loop_
_entity.id
_entity.type
_entity.pdbx_description
1 polymer ?
#
loop_
_entity_poly.entity_id
_entity_poly.type
_entity_poly.pdbx_seq_one_letter_code
_entity_poly.pdbx_strand_id
1 'polypeptide(L)' 'MTDNKNKKDARDRNQVAGGESYEVDYLAKELGVTRQQVEEAIKNVGNGREDLINYLKNKK' A
#
# COMPACT_ATOMS: atom_id res chain seq x y z
N MET A 1 -0.44 20.64 -31.00
CA MET A 1 -0.29 19.19 -30.71
C MET A 1 -0.68 19.01 -29.25
N THR A 2 -1.71 18.20 -28.98
CA THR A 2 -2.31 18.04 -27.65
C THR A 2 -1.60 16.92 -26.90
N ASP A 3 -0.65 17.28 -26.04
CA ASP A 3 -0.13 16.33 -25.06
C ASP A 3 -1.25 15.99 -24.06
N ASN A 4 -1.77 14.76 -24.19
CA ASN A 4 -2.75 14.19 -23.29
C ASN A 4 -2.18 14.09 -21.86
N LYS A 5 -2.39 15.13 -21.04
CA LYS A 5 -2.12 15.15 -19.58
C LYS A 5 -2.98 14.16 -18.77
N ASN A 6 -3.76 13.30 -19.42
CA ASN A 6 -4.62 12.31 -18.78
C ASN A 6 -4.03 10.89 -18.69
N LYS A 7 -2.78 10.68 -19.10
CA LYS A 7 -2.01 9.52 -18.63
C LYS A 7 -1.43 9.82 -17.24
N LYS A 8 -2.28 10.14 -16.27
CA LYS A 8 -1.93 9.91 -14.87
C LYS A 8 -2.00 8.40 -14.72
N ASP A 9 -0.87 7.74 -14.92
CA ASP A 9 -0.68 6.34 -14.58
C ASP A 9 -1.20 6.14 -13.15
N ALA A 10 -2.42 5.62 -13.02
CA ALA A 10 -3.06 5.35 -11.73
C ALA A 10 -2.29 4.28 -10.92
N ARG A 11 -1.25 3.70 -11.53
CA ARG A 11 -0.37 2.67 -10.97
C ARG A 11 0.46 3.20 -9.79
N ASP A 12 0.87 4.46 -9.79
CA ASP A 12 1.68 5.02 -8.68
C ASP A 12 0.87 5.36 -7.43
N ARG A 13 -0.46 5.51 -7.53
CA ARG A 13 -1.31 5.81 -6.36
C ARG A 13 -1.79 4.57 -5.59
N ASN A 14 -1.53 3.39 -6.12
CA ASN A 14 -1.89 2.12 -5.47
C ASN A 14 -0.72 1.46 -4.74
N GLN A 15 0.47 2.06 -4.78
CA GLN A 15 1.61 1.57 -4.01
C GLN A 15 1.72 2.37 -2.72
N VAL A 16 1.70 1.68 -1.59
CA VAL A 16 2.23 2.24 -0.35
C VAL A 16 3.71 2.45 -0.61
N ALA A 17 4.22 3.66 -0.41
CA ALA A 17 5.66 3.83 -0.45
C ALA A 17 6.24 3.10 0.76
N GLY A 18 6.68 1.84 0.59
CA GLY A 18 7.16 0.99 1.69
C GLY A 18 8.36 1.58 2.45
N GLY A 19 8.98 2.64 1.92
CA GLY A 19 10.02 3.43 2.59
C GLY A 19 9.51 4.57 3.46
N GLU A 20 8.26 5.00 3.32
CA GLU A 20 7.68 6.06 4.12
C GLU A 20 6.97 5.47 5.34
N SER A 21 7.64 5.55 6.49
CA SER A 21 7.12 5.07 7.78
C SER A 21 5.72 5.60 8.13
N TYR A 22 5.34 6.75 7.55
CA TYR A 22 4.02 7.36 7.74
C TYR A 22 2.90 6.56 7.09
N GLU A 23 3.12 6.01 5.89
CA GLU A 23 2.07 5.25 5.19
C GLU A 23 1.81 3.89 5.81
N VAL A 24 2.86 3.25 6.34
CA VAL A 24 2.74 2.01 7.11
C VAL A 24 1.89 2.24 8.36
N ASP A 25 2.11 3.35 9.06
CA ASP A 25 1.37 3.71 10.28
C ASP A 25 -0.10 4.05 9.96
N TYR A 26 -0.34 4.75 8.84
CA TYR A 26 -1.68 5.04 8.35
C TYR A 26 -2.43 3.76 7.98
N LEU A 27 -1.81 2.86 7.22
CA LEU A 27 -2.42 1.60 6.80
C LEU A 27 -2.70 0.68 8.01
N ALA A 28 -1.78 0.66 8.98
CA ALA A 28 -1.95 -0.07 10.22
C ALA A 28 -3.19 0.42 10.98
N LYS A 29 -3.36 1.74 11.11
CA LYS A 29 -4.55 2.35 11.72
C LYS A 29 -5.83 2.09 10.93
N GLU A 30 -5.79 2.21 9.61
CA GLU A 30 -6.94 1.99 8.72
C GLU A 30 -7.45 0.54 8.80
N LEU A 31 -6.54 -0.42 8.84
CA LEU A 31 -6.87 -1.85 8.91
C LEU A 31 -7.02 -2.37 10.34
N GLY A 32 -6.68 -1.56 11.35
CA GLY A 32 -6.68 -1.96 12.76
C GLY A 32 -5.67 -3.05 13.10
N VAL A 33 -4.54 -3.07 12.38
CA VAL A 33 -3.44 -4.04 12.57
C VAL A 33 -2.22 -3.36 13.19
N THR A 34 -1.24 -4.14 13.63
CA THR A 34 0.00 -3.56 14.14
C THR A 34 0.95 -3.20 12.99
N ARG A 35 1.83 -2.22 13.21
CA ARG A 35 2.89 -1.86 12.27
C ARG A 35 3.73 -3.08 11.85
N GLN A 36 4.04 -3.98 12.79
CA GLN A 36 4.78 -5.21 12.51
C GLN A 36 4.06 -6.11 11.50
N GLN A 37 2.72 -6.24 11.60
CA GLN A 37 1.95 -7.03 10.65
C GLN A 37 1.97 -6.41 9.25
N VAL A 38 1.94 -5.08 9.15
CA VAL A 38 2.07 -4.37 7.86
C VAL A 38 3.48 -4.54 7.29
N GLU A 39 4.53 -4.39 8.09
CA GLU A 39 5.92 -4.60 7.65
C GLU A 39 6.16 -6.04 7.19
N GLU A 40 5.59 -7.01 7.90
CA GLU A 40 5.63 -8.42 7.50
C GLU A 40 4.88 -8.64 6.19
N ALA A 41 3.70 -8.03 6.02
CA ALA A 41 2.95 -8.07 4.77
C ALA A 41 3.75 -7.45 3.62
N ILE A 42 4.40 -6.29 3.83
CA ILE A 42 5.25 -5.64 2.83
C ILE A 42 6.40 -6.55 2.40
N LYS A 43 7.00 -7.29 3.34
CA LYS A 43 8.05 -8.28 3.02
C LYS A 43 7.53 -9.49 2.23
N ASN A 44 6.27 -9.88 2.41
CA ASN A 44 5.69 -11.07 1.77
C ASN A 44 5.10 -10.77 0.39
N VAL A 45 4.25 -9.74 0.29
CA VAL A 45 3.49 -9.42 -0.94
C VAL A 45 4.00 -8.18 -1.67
N GLY A 46 4.92 -7.42 -1.05
CA GLY A 46 5.41 -6.16 -1.58
C GLY A 46 4.60 -4.97 -1.08
N ASN A 47 4.87 -3.81 -1.66
CA ASN A 47 4.34 -2.53 -1.21
C ASN A 47 3.03 -2.12 -1.93
N GLY A 48 2.35 -3.05 -2.60
CA GLY A 48 1.04 -2.82 -3.20
C GLY A 48 -0.02 -2.65 -2.12
N ARG A 49 -0.72 -1.50 -2.08
CA ARG A 49 -1.77 -1.24 -1.09
C ARG A 49 -2.87 -2.30 -1.13
N GLU A 50 -3.31 -2.66 -2.34
CA GLU A 50 -4.34 -3.68 -2.53
C GLU A 50 -3.87 -5.06 -2.05
N ASP A 51 -2.63 -5.42 -2.35
CA ASP A 51 -2.04 -6.69 -1.91
C ASP A 51 -1.90 -6.74 -0.38
N LEU A 52 -1.46 -5.65 0.25
CA LEU A 52 -1.37 -5.53 1.71
C LEU A 52 -2.75 -5.66 2.36
N ILE A 53 -3.74 -4.93 1.84
CA ILE A 53 -5.13 -5.01 2.33
C ILE A 53 -5.65 -6.44 2.19
N ASN A 54 -5.43 -7.09 1.05
CA ASN A 54 -5.89 -8.45 0.81
C ASN A 54 -5.18 -9.46 1.72
N TYR A 55 -3.85 -9.35 1.86
CA TYR A 55 -3.06 -10.21 2.74
C TYR A 55 -3.48 -10.07 4.21
N LEU A 56 -3.62 -8.84 4.70
CA LEU A 56 -4.01 -8.56 6.08
C LEU A 56 -5.46 -8.92 6.38
N LYS A 57 -6.37 -8.79 5.40
CA LYS A 57 -7.75 -9.28 5.51
C LYS A 57 -7.84 -10.81 5.57
N ASN A 58 -7.01 -11.52 4.81
CA ASN A 58 -6.98 -12.99 4.78
C ASN A 58 -6.25 -13.61 5.98
N LYS A 59 -5.43 -12.84 6.71
CA LYS A 59 -4.70 -13.30 7.91
C LYS A 59 -5.55 -13.22 9.19
N LYS A 60 -6.79 -12.73 9.10
CA LYS A 60 -7.73 -12.56 10.22
C LYS A 60 -8.56 -13.83 10.44
#